data_AF-A0A231NY99-F1
#
_entry.id   AF-A0A231NY99-F1
#
_cell.length_a   1.000
_cell.length_b   1.000
_cell.length_c   1.000
_cell.angle_alpha   90.00
_cell.angle_beta   90.00
_cell.angle_gamma   90.00
#
_symmetry.space_group_name_H-M   'P 1'
#
loop_
_entity.id
_entity.type
_entity.pdbx_description
1 polymer ?
#
loop_
_entity_poly.entity_id
_entity_poly.type
_entity_poly.pdbx_seq_one_letter_code
_entity_poly.pdbx_strand_id
1 'polypeptide(L)'
;MDEAHIKKILVLVEGAKTDVLLMNKIISSYPILDDYRIVSYCTNIYALYQEMMMAGQEDLEATDILLVLKSREKREENRKLFDEKYTDILLVFDLDPQDSRYNLDSR
;
A
#
# COMPACT_ATOMS: atom_id res chain seq x y z
N MET A 1 1.92 -20.72 -25.91
CA MET A 1 1.19 -20.56 -24.65
C MET A 1 1.81 -19.36 -24.00
N ASP A 2 1.23 -18.19 -24.24
CA ASP A 2 1.70 -16.97 -23.60
C ASP A 2 1.41 -17.12 -22.11
N GLU A 3 2.45 -17.05 -21.28
CA GLU A 3 2.29 -16.71 -19.87
C GLU A 3 1.66 -15.33 -19.85
N ALA A 4 0.31 -15.29 -19.88
CA ALA A 4 -0.44 -14.10 -19.53
C ALA A 4 0.17 -13.65 -18.19
N HIS A 5 0.83 -12.49 -18.20
CA HIS A 5 1.49 -11.93 -17.04
C HIS A 5 0.46 -11.92 -15.91
N ILE A 6 0.57 -12.86 -14.98
CA ILE A 6 -0.29 -12.93 -13.81
C ILE A 6 -0.01 -11.64 -13.06
N LYS A 7 -0.93 -10.68 -13.18
CA LYS A 7 -0.82 -9.41 -12.49
C LYS A 7 -0.95 -9.70 -11.02
N LYS A 8 0.10 -9.40 -10.26
CA LYS A 8 0.12 -9.58 -8.82
C LYS A 8 0.01 -8.21 -8.20
N ILE A 9 -1.17 -7.89 -7.71
CA ILE A 9 -1.46 -6.58 -7.14
C ILE A 9 -1.39 -6.63 -5.62
N LEU A 10 -0.60 -5.74 -5.03
CA LEU A 10 -0.62 -5.49 -3.60
C LEU A 10 -1.55 -4.31 -3.31
N VAL A 11 -2.59 -4.53 -2.52
CA VAL A 11 -3.49 -3.47 -2.05
C VAL A 11 -3.19 -3.19 -0.60
N LEU A 12 -2.72 -1.97 -0.31
CA LEU A 12 -2.44 -1.51 1.05
C LEU A 12 -3.60 -0.65 1.52
N VAL A 13 -4.21 -1.07 2.64
CA VAL A 13 -5.33 -0.37 3.25
C VAL A 13 -5.00 0.12 4.65
N GLU A 14 -5.63 1.21 5.06
CA GLU A 14 -5.48 1.78 6.40
C GLU A 14 -6.07 0.85 7.47
N GLY A 15 -7.32 0.42 7.30
CA GLY A 15 -8.09 -0.33 8.27
C GLY A 15 -8.02 -1.86 8.09
N ALA A 16 -7.74 -2.58 9.19
CA ALA A 16 -7.62 -4.04 9.18
C ALA A 16 -8.91 -4.84 8.97
N LYS A 17 -10.08 -4.19 9.02
CA LYS A 17 -11.38 -4.85 8.93
C LYS A 17 -12.26 -4.28 7.84
N THR A 18 -12.66 -3.02 7.98
CA THR A 18 -13.64 -2.39 7.08
C THR A 18 -13.08 -2.27 5.66
N ASP A 19 -11.87 -1.75 5.53
CA ASP A 19 -11.26 -1.48 4.23
C ASP A 19 -10.88 -2.77 3.53
N VAL A 20 -10.34 -3.74 4.27
CA VAL A 20 -10.09 -5.09 3.74
C VAL A 20 -11.39 -5.69 3.20
N LEU A 21 -12.49 -5.62 3.95
CA LEU A 21 -13.79 -6.13 3.50
C LEU A 21 -14.30 -5.40 2.27
N LEU A 22 -14.15 -4.07 2.23
CA LEU A 22 -14.55 -3.23 1.09
C LEU A 22 -13.76 -3.60 -0.17
N MET A 23 -12.43 -3.68 -0.07
CA MET A 23 -11.56 -4.02 -1.20
C MET A 23 -11.83 -5.44 -1.70
N ASN A 24 -12.05 -6.40 -0.79
CA ASN A 24 -12.47 -7.75 -1.19
C ASN A 24 -13.79 -7.72 -1.99
N LYS A 25 -14.79 -6.96 -1.54
CA LYS A 25 -16.06 -6.82 -2.26
C LYS A 25 -15.88 -6.17 -3.63
N ILE A 26 -15.12 -5.09 -3.71
CA ILE A 26 -14.85 -4.39 -4.98
C ILE A 26 -14.19 -5.35 -5.96
N ILE A 27 -13.08 -5.99 -5.57
CA ILE A 27 -12.35 -6.88 -6.47
C ILE A 27 -13.19 -8.09 -6.86
N SER A 28 -13.94 -8.68 -5.93
CA SER A 28 -14.85 -9.79 -6.27
C SER A 28 -15.94 -9.40 -7.28
N SER A 29 -16.28 -8.12 -7.38
CA SER A 29 -17.27 -7.60 -8.33
C SER A 29 -16.66 -7.34 -9.72
N TYR A 30 -15.33 -7.29 -9.83
CA TYR A 30 -14.59 -7.03 -11.07
C TYR A 30 -13.59 -8.17 -11.33
N PRO A 31 -13.93 -9.16 -12.19
CA PRO A 31 -13.08 -10.32 -12.47
C PRO A 31 -11.85 -10.00 -13.35
N ILE A 32 -11.28 -8.80 -13.21
CA ILE A 32 -10.15 -8.27 -13.99
C ILE A 32 -8.80 -8.61 -13.31
N LEU A 33 -8.84 -9.14 -12.08
CA LEU A 33 -7.66 -9.42 -11.25
C LEU A 33 -7.59 -10.91 -10.92
N ASP A 34 -6.66 -11.62 -11.54
CA ASP A 34 -6.45 -13.06 -11.32
C ASP A 34 -5.63 -13.37 -10.05
N ASP A 35 -4.73 -12.47 -9.61
CA ASP A 35 -3.96 -12.63 -8.36
C ASP A 35 -3.81 -11.28 -7.63
N TYR A 36 -4.39 -11.17 -6.45
CA TYR A 36 -4.29 -9.97 -5.62
C TYR A 36 -4.11 -10.31 -4.15
N ARG A 37 -3.35 -9.47 -3.46
CA ARG A 37 -3.14 -9.55 -2.02
C ARG A 37 -3.57 -8.25 -1.39
N ILE A 38 -4.58 -8.31 -0.52
CA ILE A 38 -4.98 -7.17 0.31
C ILE A 38 -4.27 -7.30 1.65
N VAL A 39 -3.52 -6.27 2.01
CA VAL A 39 -2.79 -6.20 3.27
C VAL A 39 -3.18 -4.93 3.99
N SER A 40 -3.67 -5.11 5.22
CA SER A 40 -3.88 -3.99 6.11
C SER A 40 -2.56 -3.52 6.67
N TYR A 41 -2.25 -2.25 6.44
CA TYR A 41 -1.03 -1.65 6.91
C TYR A 41 -1.22 -0.84 8.21
N CYS A 42 -2.47 -0.61 8.66
CA CYS A 42 -2.77 -0.02 9.99
C CYS A 42 -2.08 1.33 10.22
N THR A 43 -1.92 2.12 9.17
CA THR A 43 -1.35 3.47 9.22
C THR A 43 -2.19 4.39 8.35
N ASN A 44 -2.11 5.70 8.59
CA ASN A 44 -2.63 6.68 7.64
C ASN A 44 -1.56 7.12 6.64
N ILE A 45 -2.02 7.71 5.53
CA ILE A 45 -1.17 8.15 4.43
C ILE A 45 -0.15 9.21 4.87
N TYR A 46 -0.49 10.08 5.82
CA TYR A 46 0.40 11.14 6.29
C TYR A 46 1.62 10.60 7.02
N ALA A 47 1.43 9.59 7.87
CA ALA A 47 2.55 8.91 8.54
C ALA A 47 3.49 8.26 7.53
N LEU A 48 2.92 7.57 6.53
CA LEU A 48 3.69 6.91 5.48
C LEU A 48 4.49 7.92 4.65
N TYR A 49 3.86 9.04 4.28
CA TYR A 49 4.51 10.10 3.53
C TYR A 49 5.69 10.72 4.30
N GLN A 50 5.50 11.04 5.58
CA GLN A 50 6.58 11.55 6.41
C GLN A 50 7.76 10.58 6.51
N GLU A 51 7.48 9.28 6.65
CA GLU A 51 8.53 8.26 6.69
C GLU A 51 9.32 8.19 5.37
N MET A 52 8.63 8.27 4.22
CA MET A 52 9.28 8.33 2.91
C MET A 52 10.18 9.57 2.78
N MET A 53 9.71 10.74 3.24
CA MET A 53 10.53 11.96 3.24
C MET A 53 11.73 11.88 4.21
N MET A 54 11.53 11.33 5.41
CA MET A 54 12.59 11.17 6.41
C MET A 54 13.66 10.15 5.99
N ALA A 55 13.32 9.20 5.12
CA ALA A 55 14.26 8.28 4.51
C ALA A 55 15.21 8.96 3.50
N GLY A 56 15.10 10.28 3.31
CA GLY A 56 15.97 11.07 2.44
C GLY A 56 15.59 11.00 0.96
N GLN A 57 14.38 10.53 0.65
CA GLN A 57 13.87 10.47 -0.71
C GLN A 57 12.92 11.66 -0.94
N GLU A 58 13.43 12.68 -1.63
CA GLU A 58 12.63 13.81 -2.12
C GLU A 58 11.71 13.39 -3.28
N ASP A 59 12.03 12.27 -3.93
CA ASP A 59 11.29 11.72 -5.07
C ASP A 59 10.53 10.44 -4.69
N LEU A 60 9.20 10.53 -4.72
CA LEU A 60 8.30 9.40 -4.47
C LEU A 60 8.38 8.35 -5.58
N GLU A 61 8.74 8.73 -6.81
CA GLU A 61 8.92 7.78 -7.93
C GLU A 61 10.18 6.93 -7.76
N ALA A 62 11.21 7.49 -7.11
CA ALA A 62 12.42 6.77 -6.75
C ALA A 62 12.29 5.99 -5.43
N THR A 63 11.19 6.15 -4.70
CA THR A 63 11.00 5.51 -3.40
C THR A 63 10.51 4.08 -3.55
N ASP A 64 11.33 3.13 -3.10
CA ASP A 64 10.90 1.73 -3.00
C ASP A 64 9.97 1.59 -1.80
N ILE A 65 8.67 1.74 -2.06
CA ILE A 65 7.63 1.65 -1.05
C ILE A 65 7.72 0.31 -0.30
N LEU A 66 8.02 -0.81 -0.96
CA LEU A 66 8.12 -2.11 -0.31
C LEU A 66 9.27 -2.13 0.71
N LEU A 67 10.39 -1.48 0.41
CA LEU A 67 11.52 -1.35 1.32
C LEU A 67 11.16 -0.52 2.57
N VAL A 68 10.42 0.57 2.41
CA VAL A 68 9.93 1.40 3.52
C VAL A 68 8.99 0.56 4.41
N LEU A 69 8.01 -0.11 3.81
CA LEU A 69 7.05 -0.94 4.53
C LEU A 69 7.75 -2.08 5.27
N LYS A 70 8.74 -2.73 4.63
CA LYS A 70 9.55 -3.80 5.22
C LYS A 70 10.40 -3.34 6.40
N SER A 71 10.87 -2.09 6.37
CA SER A 71 11.68 -1.51 7.45
C SER A 71 10.85 -1.20 8.69
N ARG A 72 9.57 -0.84 8.51
CA ARG A 72 8.62 -0.58 9.61
C ARG A 72 8.03 -1.86 10.20
N GLU A 73 7.86 -2.89 9.38
CA GLU A 73 7.19 -4.12 9.79
C GLU A 73 8.00 -4.92 10.81
N LYS A 74 7.41 -5.16 11.97
CA LYS A 74 8.03 -5.89 13.08
C LYS A 74 7.80 -7.39 12.98
N ARG A 75 6.74 -7.82 12.28
CA ARG A 75 6.38 -9.23 12.15
C ARG A 75 7.07 -9.83 10.93
N GLU A 76 7.91 -10.83 11.14
CA GLU A 76 8.62 -11.50 10.04
C GLU A 76 7.69 -12.07 8.96
N GLU A 77 6.51 -12.55 9.36
CA GLU A 77 5.48 -13.08 8.44
C GLU A 77 5.06 -12.04 7.39
N ASN A 78 4.90 -10.79 7.81
CA ASN A 78 4.51 -9.69 6.93
C ASN A 78 5.72 -9.15 6.14
N ARG A 79 6.94 -9.25 6.66
CA ARG A 79 8.16 -8.85 5.92
C ARG A 79 8.35 -9.68 4.65
N LYS A 80 8.02 -10.97 4.70
CA LYS A 80 8.07 -11.86 3.52
C LYS A 80 7.13 -11.41 2.42
N LEU A 81 6.01 -10.80 2.78
CA LEU A 81 5.05 -10.28 1.81
C LEU A 81 5.65 -9.13 1.01
N PHE A 82 6.44 -8.27 1.65
CA PHE A 82 7.15 -7.18 0.97
C PHE A 82 8.40 -7.61 0.18
N ASP A 83 8.83 -8.87 0.32
CA ASP A 83 9.90 -9.47 -0.51
C ASP A 83 9.37 -10.07 -1.82
N GLU A 84 8.06 -10.11 -2.01
CA GLU A 84 7.46 -10.57 -3.26
C GLU A 84 7.52 -9.49 -4.36
N LYS A 85 7.54 -9.95 -5.61
CA LYS A 85 7.42 -9.06 -6.77
C LYS A 85 5.95 -8.82 -7.09
N TYR A 86 5.55 -7.56 -7.02
CA TYR A 86 4.23 -7.09 -7.43
C TYR A 86 4.33 -6.37 -8.76
N THR A 87 3.34 -6.55 -9.64
CA THR A 87 3.23 -5.80 -10.89
C THR A 87 2.70 -4.40 -10.62
N ASP A 88 1.83 -4.28 -9.62
CA ASP A 88 1.14 -3.04 -9.28
C ASP A 88 0.96 -2.97 -7.76
N ILE A 89 1.04 -1.75 -7.20
CA ILE A 89 0.79 -1.48 -5.79
C ILE A 89 -0.28 -0.40 -5.71
N LEU A 90 -1.40 -0.72 -5.06
CA LEU A 90 -2.52 0.20 -4.84
C LEU A 90 -2.51 0.66 -3.38
N LEU A 91 -2.42 1.98 -3.19
CA LEU A 91 -2.50 2.64 -1.89
C LEU A 91 -3.92 3.18 -1.69
N VAL A 92 -4.65 2.66 -0.70
CA VAL A 92 -6.02 3.06 -0.38
C VAL A 92 -6.07 3.54 1.07
N PHE A 93 -6.25 4.84 1.24
CA PHE A 93 -6.30 5.50 2.54
C PHE A 93 -7.48 6.45 2.59
N ASP A 94 -8.02 6.65 3.79
CA ASP A 94 -9.06 7.65 4.00
C ASP A 94 -8.44 9.06 3.91
N LEU A 95 -9.21 9.99 3.34
CA LEU A 95 -8.85 11.40 3.39
C LEU A 95 -9.28 11.96 4.74
N ASP A 96 -8.31 12.18 5.64
CA ASP A 96 -8.55 12.82 6.93
C ASP A 96 -7.96 14.24 6.98
N PRO A 97 -8.73 15.27 6.59
CA PRO A 97 -8.27 16.66 6.63
C PRO A 97 -8.17 17.23 8.06
N GLN A 98 -8.60 16.49 9.08
CA GLN A 98 -8.44 16.88 10.49
C GLN A 98 -7.13 16.35 11.10
N ASP A 99 -6.38 15.49 10.40
CA ASP A 99 -5.07 15.03 10.88
C ASP A 99 -4.12 16.23 11.01
N SER A 100 -3.43 16.34 12.15
CA SER A 100 -2.50 17.45 12.42
C SER A 100 -1.32 17.52 11.44
N ARG A 101 -1.09 16.46 10.66
CA ARG A 101 -0.08 16.37 9.60
C ARG A 101 -0.64 16.70 8.22
N TYR A 102 -1.95 16.95 8.10
CA TYR A 102 -2.53 17.45 6.88
C TYR A 102 -2.07 18.89 6.64
N ASN A 103 -1.21 19.08 5.65
CA ASN A 103 -0.77 20.39 5.21
C ASN A 103 -1.07 20.58 3.72
N LEU A 104 -2.12 21.36 3.44
CA LEU A 104 -2.57 21.69 2.09
C LEU A 104 -1.59 22.62 1.34
N ASP A 105 -0.69 23.30 2.06
CA ASP A 105 0.24 24.30 1.52
C ASP A 105 1.58 23.70 1.07
N SER A 106 1.70 22.38 1.02
CA SER A 106 2.87 21.68 0.48
C SER A 106 2.80 21.67 -1.06
N ARG A 107 2.99 22.83 -1.70
CA ARG A 107 3.12 22.98 -3.16
C ARG A 107 4.51 23.46 -3.53
#